data_AF-A0A7Y6Q0T4-F1
#
_entry.id   AF-A0A7Y6Q0T4-F1
#
_cell.length_a   1.000
_cell.length_b   1.000
_cell.length_c   1.000
_cell.angle_alpha   90.00
_cell.angle_beta   90.00
_cell.angle_gamma   90.00
#
_symmetry.space_group_name_H-M   'P 1'
#
loop_
_entity.id
_entity.type
_entity.pdbx_description
1 polymer ?
#
loop_
_entity_poly.entity_id
_entity_poly.type
_entity_poly.pdbx_seq_one_letter_code
_entity_poly.pdbx_strand_id
1 'polypeptide(L)'
;MTLDAMFGAAVTVPDVVARDAAAKIRDGAAFARYALLDRGSYDIDPLETPSAALVPVFSTLVATAARITGRTTLAVTEARLLRLLPGDYLLAHHDRLQDGNPVEVTADLSPAPVPGAEVHYRRRGQVFFRFPCVPGSVAVVERGPTVTCNHTYVSKLHAGASVVRLVVLLR
;
A
#
# COMPACT_ATOMS: atom_id res chain seq x y z
N MET A 1 -1.17 16.18 25.10
CA MET A 1 -1.50 15.80 23.71
C MET A 1 -0.17 15.68 22.96
N THR A 2 0.21 14.49 22.49
CA THR A 2 1.48 14.29 21.77
C THR A 2 1.36 14.78 20.33
N LEU A 3 2.47 15.14 19.68
CA LEU A 3 2.50 15.56 18.27
C LEU A 3 1.87 14.47 17.36
N ASP A 4 2.06 13.19 17.69
CA ASP A 4 1.43 12.06 16.98
C ASP A 4 -0.10 12.11 17.05
N ALA A 5 -0.68 12.54 18.17
CA ALA A 5 -2.13 12.70 18.31
C ALA A 5 -2.69 13.87 17.48
N MET A 6 -1.85 14.83 17.08
CA MET A 6 -2.25 15.95 16.21
C MET A 6 -2.08 15.62 14.72
N PHE A 7 -1.20 14.68 14.37
CA PHE A 7 -0.82 14.42 12.98
C PHE A 7 -1.17 13.02 12.46
N GLY A 8 -1.64 12.09 13.29
CA GLY A 8 -1.93 10.72 12.89
C GLY A 8 -0.66 9.91 12.59
N ALA A 9 -0.70 8.60 12.84
CA ALA A 9 0.44 7.72 12.64
C ALA A 9 0.76 7.56 11.14
N ALA A 10 2.04 7.63 10.79
CA ALA A 10 2.58 7.24 9.48
C ALA A 10 3.95 6.58 9.69
N VAL A 11 3.98 5.24 9.65
CA VAL A 11 5.14 4.46 10.09
C VAL A 11 5.42 3.33 9.11
N THR A 12 6.71 3.04 8.88
CA THR A 12 7.15 1.82 8.20
C THR A 12 7.55 0.77 9.21
N VAL A 13 7.03 -0.44 9.05
CA VAL A 13 7.36 -1.62 9.85
C VAL A 13 8.02 -2.65 8.93
N PRO A 14 9.30 -3.01 9.14
CA PRO A 14 9.98 -4.00 8.33
C PRO A 14 9.52 -5.43 8.67
N ASP A 15 9.77 -6.37 7.76
CA ASP A 15 9.66 -7.82 7.98
C ASP A 15 8.30 -8.31 8.53
N VAL A 16 7.21 -7.67 8.13
CA VAL A 16 5.84 -8.03 8.56
C VAL A 16 5.28 -9.18 7.73
N VAL A 17 5.52 -9.16 6.41
CA VAL A 17 5.02 -10.20 5.50
C VAL A 17 6.14 -11.14 5.11
N ALA A 18 6.00 -12.42 5.46
CA ALA A 18 6.95 -13.45 5.11
C ALA A 18 7.10 -13.59 3.58
N ARG A 19 8.34 -13.80 3.11
CA ARG A 19 8.67 -13.90 1.69
C ARG A 19 7.83 -14.93 0.93
N ASP A 20 7.61 -16.10 1.53
CA ASP A 20 6.85 -17.19 0.91
C ASP A 20 5.36 -16.86 0.81
N ALA A 21 4.80 -16.18 1.81
CA ALA A 21 3.43 -15.71 1.77
C ALA A 21 3.26 -14.64 0.68
N ALA A 22 4.20 -13.68 0.61
CA ALA A 22 4.23 -12.68 -0.45
C ALA A 22 4.29 -13.33 -1.84
N ALA A 23 5.13 -14.37 -2.02
CA ALA A 23 5.21 -15.11 -3.28
C ALA A 23 3.90 -15.77 -3.67
N LYS A 24 3.29 -16.55 -2.77
CA LYS A 24 2.00 -17.20 -3.03
C LYS A 24 0.90 -16.21 -3.41
N ILE A 25 0.86 -15.05 -2.74
CA ILE A 25 -0.13 -14.01 -3.04
C ILE A 25 0.12 -13.40 -4.42
N ARG A 26 1.37 -13.03 -4.74
CA ARG A 26 1.72 -12.47 -6.05
C ARG A 26 1.40 -13.44 -7.20
N ASP A 27 1.79 -14.70 -7.04
CA ASP A 27 1.73 -15.70 -8.12
C ASP A 27 0.29 -16.18 -8.36
N GLY A 28 -0.57 -16.10 -7.34
CA GLY A 28 -2.00 -16.39 -7.44
C GLY A 28 -2.89 -15.21 -7.80
N ALA A 29 -2.33 -14.01 -8.01
CA ALA A 29 -3.09 -12.80 -8.29
C ALA A 29 -3.60 -12.75 -9.74
N ALA A 30 -4.83 -12.30 -9.91
CA ALA A 30 -5.49 -12.15 -11.21
C ALA A 30 -5.46 -10.68 -11.66
N PHE A 31 -4.29 -10.22 -12.07
CA PHE A 31 -4.09 -8.82 -12.47
C PHE A 31 -4.80 -8.47 -13.78
N ALA A 32 -5.57 -7.38 -13.75
CA ALA A 32 -6.13 -6.73 -14.93
C ALA A 32 -5.45 -5.36 -15.15
N ARG A 33 -5.26 -4.98 -16.41
CA ARG A 33 -4.61 -3.70 -16.74
C ARG A 33 -5.55 -2.53 -16.44
N TYR A 34 -5.02 -1.52 -15.75
CA TYR A 34 -5.62 -0.21 -15.61
C TYR A 34 -4.71 0.85 -16.25
N ALA A 35 -5.22 1.54 -17.27
CA ALA A 35 -4.46 2.59 -17.95
C ALA A 35 -5.37 3.75 -18.33
N LEU A 36 -5.22 4.87 -17.63
CA LEU A 36 -5.82 6.15 -17.98
C LEU A 36 -4.73 7.21 -17.87
N LEU A 37 -4.45 7.91 -18.98
CA LEU A 37 -3.33 8.85 -19.13
C LEU A 37 -3.30 9.90 -18.02
N ASP A 38 -4.47 10.36 -17.61
CA ASP A 38 -4.62 11.39 -16.59
C ASP A 38 -4.58 10.83 -15.18
N ARG A 39 -4.55 9.52 -14.92
CA ARG A 39 -4.70 8.94 -13.56
C ARG A 39 -3.58 7.99 -13.16
N GLY A 40 -3.21 7.08 -14.05
CA GLY A 40 -2.28 6.02 -13.72
C GLY A 40 -2.21 4.94 -14.79
N SER A 41 -1.12 4.20 -14.73
CA SER A 41 -0.79 3.10 -15.63
C SER A 41 -0.23 2.00 -14.73
N TYR A 42 -0.98 0.94 -14.45
CA TYR A 42 -0.63 -0.14 -13.53
C TYR A 42 -1.57 -1.34 -13.72
N ASP A 43 -1.25 -2.49 -13.14
CA ASP A 43 -2.20 -3.61 -13.07
C ASP A 43 -2.81 -3.72 -11.68
N ILE A 44 -4.06 -4.16 -11.60
CA ILE A 44 -4.83 -4.27 -10.37
C ILE A 44 -5.52 -5.61 -10.27
N ASP A 45 -5.51 -6.19 -9.07
CA ASP A 45 -6.44 -7.24 -8.66
C ASP A 45 -7.28 -6.68 -7.50
N PRO A 46 -8.61 -6.48 -7.68
CA PRO A 46 -9.47 -5.90 -6.67
C PRO A 46 -9.73 -6.83 -5.47
N LEU A 47 -9.25 -8.08 -5.48
CA LEU A 47 -9.42 -9.06 -4.41
C LEU A 47 -10.88 -9.27 -3.97
N GLU A 48 -11.82 -9.30 -4.93
CA GLU A 48 -13.25 -9.53 -4.65
C GLU A 48 -13.49 -10.84 -3.88
N THR A 49 -12.67 -11.87 -4.15
CA THR A 49 -12.63 -13.12 -3.38
C THR A 49 -11.20 -13.40 -2.91
N PRO A 50 -10.85 -13.06 -1.65
CA PRO A 50 -9.51 -13.28 -1.13
C PRO A 50 -9.14 -14.77 -1.10
N SER A 51 -7.92 -15.10 -1.55
CA SER A 51 -7.40 -16.46 -1.46
C SER A 51 -7.11 -16.87 -0.01
N ALA A 52 -7.04 -18.18 0.25
CA ALA A 52 -6.69 -18.70 1.58
C ALA A 52 -5.30 -18.23 2.07
N ALA A 53 -4.39 -17.89 1.16
CA ALA A 53 -3.07 -17.35 1.50
C ALA A 53 -3.13 -15.90 2.02
N LEU A 54 -4.16 -15.13 1.68
CA LEU A 54 -4.34 -13.75 2.15
C LEU A 54 -4.87 -13.66 3.57
N VAL A 55 -5.68 -14.64 4.01
CA VAL A 55 -6.35 -14.58 5.32
C VAL A 55 -5.38 -14.38 6.49
N PRO A 56 -4.28 -15.17 6.62
CA PRO A 56 -3.30 -14.95 7.69
C PRO A 56 -2.60 -13.58 7.58
N VAL A 57 -2.33 -13.12 6.36
CA VAL A 57 -1.69 -11.83 6.13
C VAL A 57 -2.60 -10.69 6.58
N PHE A 58 -3.91 -10.73 6.29
CA PHE A 58 -4.84 -9.73 6.79
C PHE A 58 -4.86 -9.67 8.32
N SER A 59 -4.88 -10.82 9.01
CA SER A 59 -4.80 -10.84 10.48
C SER A 59 -3.52 -10.17 10.99
N THR A 60 -2.37 -10.45 10.37
CA THR A 60 -1.09 -9.82 10.73
C THR A 60 -1.10 -8.30 10.47
N LEU A 61 -1.65 -7.85 9.35
CA LEU A 61 -1.74 -6.42 9.00
C LEU A 61 -2.66 -5.66 9.96
N VAL A 62 -3.83 -6.24 10.29
CA VAL A 62 -4.77 -5.67 11.27
C VAL A 62 -4.11 -5.56 12.64
N ALA A 63 -3.47 -6.63 13.13
CA ALA A 63 -2.79 -6.62 14.41
C ALA A 63 -1.63 -5.60 14.45
N THR A 64 -0.87 -5.48 13.36
CA THR A 64 0.21 -4.49 13.22
C THR A 64 -0.35 -3.07 13.28
N ALA A 65 -1.41 -2.78 12.53
CA ALA A 65 -2.06 -1.47 12.52
C ALA A 65 -2.66 -1.13 13.89
N ALA A 66 -3.34 -2.07 14.54
CA ALA A 66 -3.91 -1.90 15.87
C ALA A 66 -2.84 -1.52 16.90
N ARG A 67 -1.69 -2.20 16.88
CA ARG A 67 -0.55 -1.89 17.75
C ARG A 67 0.05 -0.51 17.50
N ILE A 68 0.20 -0.11 16.24
CA ILE A 68 0.81 1.19 15.88
C ILE A 68 -0.14 2.36 16.17
N THR A 69 -1.42 2.20 15.90
CA THR A 69 -2.42 3.27 16.03
C THR A 69 -3.10 3.30 17.41
N GLY A 70 -2.94 2.24 18.22
CA GLY A 70 -3.66 2.06 19.49
C GLY A 70 -5.16 1.76 19.32
N ARG A 71 -5.65 1.54 18.09
CA ARG A 71 -7.06 1.24 17.81
C ARG A 71 -7.34 -0.25 17.98
N THR A 72 -8.39 -0.59 18.73
CA THR A 72 -8.70 -1.99 19.09
C THR A 72 -9.75 -2.66 18.21
N THR A 73 -10.47 -1.90 17.37
CA THR A 73 -11.63 -2.40 16.60
C THR A 73 -11.42 -2.37 15.09
N LEU A 74 -10.17 -2.47 14.61
CA LEU A 74 -9.87 -2.43 13.18
C LEU A 74 -10.29 -3.71 12.47
N ALA A 75 -11.03 -3.57 11.37
CA ALA A 75 -11.35 -4.65 10.43
C ALA A 75 -11.00 -4.25 8.99
N VAL A 76 -10.70 -5.23 8.15
CA VAL A 76 -10.50 -5.01 6.71
C VAL A 76 -11.82 -4.64 6.07
N THR A 77 -11.89 -3.44 5.48
CA THR A 77 -13.08 -3.00 4.73
C THR A 77 -12.86 -3.02 3.23
N GLU A 78 -11.63 -2.77 2.79
CA GLU A 78 -11.24 -2.81 1.38
C GLU A 78 -9.83 -3.39 1.27
N ALA A 79 -9.56 -4.15 0.20
CA ALA A 79 -8.22 -4.63 -0.11
C ALA A 79 -8.04 -4.69 -1.63
N ARG A 80 -6.81 -4.46 -2.11
CA ARG A 80 -6.46 -4.64 -3.52
C ARG A 80 -4.97 -4.92 -3.67
N LEU A 81 -4.60 -5.68 -4.69
CA LEU A 81 -3.21 -5.75 -5.15
C LEU A 81 -2.99 -4.78 -6.28
N LEU A 82 -1.84 -4.11 -6.25
CA LEU A 82 -1.34 -3.27 -7.33
C LEU A 82 -0.03 -3.87 -7.83
N ARG A 83 0.15 -3.94 -9.15
CA ARG A 83 1.42 -4.27 -9.80
C ARG A 83 1.84 -3.11 -10.69
N LEU A 84 3.07 -2.65 -10.51
CA LEU A 84 3.70 -1.64 -11.36
C LEU A 84 4.93 -2.24 -12.04
N LEU A 85 4.93 -2.17 -13.37
CA LEU A 85 6.02 -2.58 -14.24
C LEU A 85 6.84 -1.35 -14.71
N PRO A 86 7.96 -1.51 -15.41
CA PRO A 86 8.74 -0.37 -15.86
C PRO A 86 7.92 0.54 -16.78
N GLY A 87 7.80 1.82 -16.43
CA GLY A 87 6.93 2.78 -17.10
C GLY A 87 5.60 3.07 -16.37
N ASP A 88 5.26 2.29 -15.35
CA ASP A 88 4.01 2.41 -14.60
C ASP A 88 4.10 3.45 -13.48
N TYR A 89 2.94 3.99 -13.11
CA TYR A 89 2.78 5.03 -12.09
C TYR A 89 1.33 5.11 -11.59
N LEU A 90 1.13 5.73 -10.43
CA LEU A 90 -0.18 6.11 -9.92
C LEU A 90 -0.15 7.56 -9.42
N LEU A 91 -0.98 8.43 -9.97
CA LEU A 91 -0.99 9.86 -9.63
C LEU A 91 -1.85 10.15 -8.40
N ALA A 92 -1.49 11.21 -7.66
CA ALA A 92 -2.10 11.54 -6.37
C ALA A 92 -3.59 11.91 -6.46
N HIS A 93 -4.03 12.48 -7.58
CA HIS A 93 -5.44 12.89 -7.77
C HIS A 93 -6.34 11.75 -8.24
N HIS A 94 -5.76 10.58 -8.55
CA HIS A 94 -6.55 9.35 -8.74
C HIS A 94 -6.95 8.72 -7.41
N ASP A 95 -6.27 9.09 -6.34
CA ASP A 95 -6.58 8.61 -5.02
C ASP A 95 -7.87 9.23 -4.47
N ARG A 96 -8.65 8.41 -3.77
CA ARG A 96 -9.92 8.81 -3.17
C ARG A 96 -9.68 9.37 -1.78
N LEU A 97 -10.15 10.60 -1.53
CA LEU A 97 -10.18 11.15 -0.17
C LEU A 97 -11.08 10.29 0.72
N GLN A 98 -10.57 10.00 1.92
CA GLN A 98 -11.21 9.10 2.86
C GLN A 98 -11.77 9.87 4.05
N ASP A 99 -13.06 9.67 4.32
CA ASP A 99 -13.71 10.19 5.52
C ASP A 99 -13.55 9.21 6.70
N GLY A 100 -13.68 9.71 7.93
CA GLY A 100 -13.66 8.90 9.15
C GLY A 100 -12.27 8.41 9.59
N ASN A 101 -11.20 9.00 9.05
CA ASN A 101 -9.81 8.71 9.41
C ASN A 101 -9.46 7.20 9.41
N PRO A 102 -9.70 6.44 8.32
CA PRO A 102 -9.33 5.02 8.27
C PRO A 102 -7.81 4.85 8.37
N VAL A 103 -7.38 3.63 8.65
CA VAL A 103 -5.97 3.26 8.58
C VAL A 103 -5.71 2.56 7.26
N GLU A 104 -4.88 3.13 6.40
CA GLU A 104 -4.38 2.43 5.22
C GLU A 104 -3.10 1.69 5.57
N VAL A 105 -3.04 0.43 5.17
CA VAL A 105 -1.89 -0.43 5.32
C VAL A 105 -1.42 -0.85 3.94
N THR A 106 -0.21 -0.45 3.56
CA THR A 106 0.41 -0.84 2.29
C THR A 106 1.55 -1.81 2.56
N ALA A 107 1.36 -3.08 2.24
CA ALA A 107 2.39 -4.11 2.32
C ALA A 107 3.12 -4.24 0.99
N ASP A 108 4.44 -4.21 1.03
CA ASP A 108 5.27 -4.48 -0.14
C ASP A 108 5.48 -5.98 -0.31
N LEU A 109 4.88 -6.51 -1.37
CA LEU A 109 4.98 -7.91 -1.73
C LEU A 109 5.99 -8.13 -2.85
N SER A 110 6.73 -7.12 -3.30
CA SER A 110 7.64 -7.21 -4.46
C SER A 110 8.66 -8.35 -4.33
N PRO A 111 9.09 -9.01 -5.42
CA PRO A 111 10.10 -10.06 -5.36
C PRO A 111 11.50 -9.56 -4.96
N ALA A 112 11.79 -8.28 -5.21
CA ALA A 112 13.05 -7.62 -4.89
C ALA A 112 12.84 -6.11 -4.69
N PRO A 113 13.74 -5.40 -3.98
CA PRO A 113 13.74 -3.94 -3.91
C PRO A 113 13.88 -3.31 -5.30
N VAL A 114 13.17 -2.21 -5.53
CA VAL A 114 13.25 -1.43 -6.77
C VAL A 114 13.61 0.02 -6.44
N PRO A 115 14.82 0.51 -6.82
CA PRO A 115 15.24 1.87 -6.55
C PRO A 115 14.26 2.92 -7.08
N GLY A 116 13.94 3.92 -6.26
CA GLY A 116 13.04 5.03 -6.63
C GLY A 116 11.56 4.68 -6.73
N ALA A 117 11.17 3.41 -6.61
CA ALA A 117 9.78 3.00 -6.51
C ALA A 117 9.29 3.17 -5.07
N GLU A 118 8.45 4.18 -4.82
CA GLU A 118 7.98 4.58 -3.50
C GLU A 118 6.45 4.76 -3.51
N VAL A 119 5.82 4.70 -2.34
CA VAL A 119 4.52 5.33 -2.11
C VAL A 119 4.79 6.67 -1.46
N HIS A 120 4.20 7.73 -1.99
CA HIS A 120 4.25 9.05 -1.37
C HIS A 120 2.89 9.33 -0.75
N TYR A 121 2.86 9.56 0.55
CA TYR A 121 1.71 10.06 1.27
C TYR A 121 1.83 11.57 1.40
N ARG A 122 0.77 12.26 0.98
CA ARG A 122 0.69 13.71 0.90
C ARG A 122 -0.37 14.23 1.83
N ARG A 123 -0.13 15.38 2.45
CA ARG A 123 -1.11 16.11 3.25
C ARG A 123 -1.18 17.51 2.68
N ARG A 124 -2.38 17.91 2.22
CA ARG A 124 -2.57 19.22 1.56
C ARG A 124 -1.55 19.46 0.42
N GLY A 125 -1.28 18.40 -0.36
CA GLY A 125 -0.37 18.43 -1.51
C GLY A 125 1.12 18.17 -1.21
N GLN A 126 1.57 18.36 0.03
CA GLN A 126 2.97 18.16 0.41
C GLN A 126 3.24 16.73 0.86
N VAL A 127 4.32 16.11 0.36
CA VAL A 127 4.75 14.77 0.81
C VAL A 127 5.23 14.88 2.25
N PHE A 128 4.59 14.16 3.16
CA PHE A 128 4.98 14.10 4.58
C PHE A 128 5.50 12.72 4.98
N PHE A 129 5.21 11.68 4.19
CA PHE A 129 5.69 10.33 4.45
C PHE A 129 5.97 9.60 3.13
N ARG A 130 7.07 8.83 3.10
CA ARG A 130 7.51 8.04 1.95
C ARG A 130 7.71 6.60 2.38
N PHE A 131 7.23 5.68 1.56
CA PHE A 131 7.38 4.25 1.79
C PHE A 131 8.14 3.64 0.59
N PRO A 132 9.44 3.30 0.73
CA PRO A 132 10.23 2.74 -0.36
C PRO A 132 9.84 1.29 -0.67
N CYS A 133 10.19 0.83 -1.88
CA CYS A 133 10.08 -0.57 -2.27
C CYS A 133 11.10 -1.44 -1.51
N VAL A 134 10.64 -2.09 -0.45
CA VAL A 134 11.38 -3.00 0.42
C VAL A 134 10.50 -4.22 0.70
N PRO A 135 10.71 -5.36 0.03
CA PRO A 135 9.89 -6.56 0.19
C PRO A 135 9.68 -6.98 1.64
N GLY A 136 8.44 -7.34 1.98
CA GLY A 136 8.04 -7.77 3.32
C GLY A 136 7.73 -6.64 4.30
N SER A 137 8.10 -5.40 3.97
CA SER A 137 7.80 -4.24 4.80
C SER A 137 6.37 -3.73 4.59
N VAL A 138 5.88 -2.98 5.58
CA VAL A 138 4.52 -2.44 5.60
C VAL A 138 4.55 -0.98 5.99
N ALA A 139 3.82 -0.14 5.26
CA ALA A 139 3.45 1.20 5.67
C ALA A 139 2.10 1.16 6.40
N VAL A 140 2.00 1.77 7.58
CA VAL A 140 0.75 2.00 8.31
C VAL A 140 0.52 3.51 8.39
N VAL A 141 -0.57 3.99 7.78
CA VAL A 141 -0.87 5.42 7.67
C VAL A 141 -2.32 5.71 8.04
N GLU A 142 -2.54 6.54 9.06
CA GLU A 142 -3.85 7.11 9.36
C GLU A 142 -4.21 8.16 8.30
N ARG A 143 -5.24 7.86 7.50
CA ARG A 143 -5.65 8.66 6.34
C ARG A 143 -6.75 9.64 6.76
N GLY A 144 -6.34 10.85 7.12
CA GLY A 144 -7.29 11.95 7.29
C GLY A 144 -7.90 12.45 5.97
N PRO A 145 -8.94 13.29 5.99
CA PRO A 145 -9.67 13.76 4.80
C PRO A 145 -8.83 14.64 3.84
N THR A 146 -7.58 14.96 4.22
CA THR A 146 -6.64 15.73 3.40
C THR A 146 -5.41 14.93 2.99
N VAL A 147 -5.38 13.64 3.33
CA VAL A 147 -4.28 12.73 3.04
C VAL A 147 -4.57 12.03 1.72
N THR A 148 -3.69 12.20 0.74
CA THR A 148 -3.69 11.44 -0.52
C THR A 148 -2.44 10.59 -0.63
N CYS A 149 -2.45 9.57 -1.49
CA CYS A 149 -1.30 8.74 -1.79
C CYS A 149 -1.07 8.62 -3.30
N ASN A 150 0.19 8.43 -3.69
CA ASN A 150 0.57 8.18 -5.07
C ASN A 150 1.71 7.15 -5.11
N HIS A 151 1.81 6.38 -6.19
CA HIS A 151 2.93 5.46 -6.42
C HIS A 151 3.84 6.10 -7.47
N THR A 152 5.11 6.24 -7.15
CA THR A 152 6.05 6.91 -8.05
C THR A 152 6.24 6.13 -9.35
N TYR A 153 6.69 6.84 -10.38
CA TYR A 153 7.05 6.24 -11.66
C TYR A 153 8.14 5.19 -11.49
N VAL A 154 7.89 3.97 -11.97
CA VAL A 154 8.90 2.92 -12.02
C VAL A 154 9.77 3.15 -13.25
N SER A 155 11.04 3.46 -13.04
CA SER A 155 11.96 3.80 -14.13
C SER A 155 12.12 2.66 -15.13
N LYS A 156 12.04 2.98 -16.43
CA LYS A 156 12.35 2.05 -17.53
C LYS A 156 13.81 1.56 -17.54
N LEU A 157 14.69 2.22 -16.79
CA LEU A 157 16.07 1.75 -16.58
C LEU A 157 16.12 0.42 -15.81
N HIS A 158 15.06 0.06 -15.08
CA HIS A 158 14.95 -1.19 -14.35
C HIS A 158 14.05 -2.18 -15.12
N ALA A 159 14.52 -2.66 -16.29
CA ALA A 159 13.71 -3.46 -17.21
C ALA A 159 13.07 -4.73 -16.60
N GLY A 160 13.66 -5.30 -15.54
CA GLY A 160 13.11 -6.45 -14.81
C GLY A 160 12.32 -6.10 -13.54
N ALA A 161 12.06 -4.82 -13.27
CA ALA A 161 11.35 -4.40 -12.07
C ALA A 161 9.90 -4.89 -12.10
N SER A 162 9.44 -5.39 -10.95
CA SER A 162 8.04 -5.71 -10.71
C SER A 162 7.74 -5.29 -9.28
N VAL A 163 6.99 -4.21 -9.13
CA VAL A 163 6.58 -3.71 -7.81
C VAL A 163 5.19 -4.23 -7.55
N VAL A 164 5.01 -5.03 -6.49
CA VAL A 164 3.69 -5.55 -6.11
C VAL A 164 3.35 -5.11 -4.71
N ARG A 165 2.20 -4.46 -4.52
CA ARG A 165 1.77 -3.92 -3.23
C ARG A 165 0.35 -4.37 -2.91
N LEU A 166 0.15 -4.89 -1.71
CA LEU A 166 -1.17 -5.12 -1.14
C LEU A 166 -1.57 -3.86 -0.36
N VAL A 167 -2.63 -3.20 -0.80
CA VAL A 167 -3.19 -2.02 -0.13
C VAL A 167 -4.47 -2.43 0.57
N VAL A 168 -4.53 -2.23 1.88
CA VAL A 168 -5.66 -2.61 2.73
C VAL A 168 -6.16 -1.37 3.46
N LEU A 169 -7.47 -1.15 3.43
CA LEU A 169 -8.13 -0.11 4.22
C LEU A 169 -8.78 -0.75 5.45
N LEU A 170 -8.47 -0.19 6.62
CA LEU A 170 -8.98 -0.64 7.91
C LEU A 170 -9.86 0.42 8.56
N ARG A 171 -10.97 0.00 9.14
CA ARG A 171 -11.90 0.85 9.90
C ARG A 171 -12.28 0.19 11.21
#